data_AF-A0A321LAH8-F1
#
_entry.id   AF-A0A321LAH8-F1
#
_cell.length_a   1.000
_cell.length_b   1.000
_cell.length_c   1.000
_cell.angle_alpha   90.00
_cell.angle_beta   90.00
_cell.angle_gamma   90.00
#
_symmetry.space_group_name_H-M   'P 1'
#
loop_
_entity.id
_entity.type
_entity.pdbx_description
1 polymer ?
#
loop_
_entity_poly.entity_id
_entity_poly.type
_entity_poly.pdbx_seq_one_letter_code
_entity_poly.pdbx_strand_id
1 'polypeptide(L)'
;MLNHTTMNADSARPHSLNARSLTRVSGSGFAVRRKPGTSLMRMTNKILIAICLLTLAPSAAPASRMEDSGERTDSMVEKKIRVLVLVNAGEPDPSWEISDDGDLSYVRKSLNNLRSAREPVWPSLGWRGFQLVNEGVSGFPDAVQVFKGVIRIRDGAKTSYFRDDHGLEKWLEQQAKKHGISVG
;
A
#
# COMPACT_ATOMS: atom_id res chain seq x y z
N MET A 1 -21.99 -6.55 65.34
CA MET A 1 -23.11 -7.40 64.92
C MET A 1 -22.60 -8.32 63.82
N LEU A 2 -22.49 -9.60 64.13
CA LEU A 2 -22.04 -10.68 63.25
C LEU A 2 -23.24 -11.16 62.43
N ASN A 3 -23.12 -11.23 61.11
CA ASN A 3 -24.02 -12.05 60.28
C ASN A 3 -23.17 -12.85 59.28
N HIS A 4 -23.06 -14.15 59.55
CA HIS A 4 -22.72 -15.19 58.60
C HIS A 4 -23.89 -15.43 57.64
N THR A 5 -23.64 -15.73 56.36
CA THR A 5 -24.53 -16.59 55.56
C THR A 5 -23.73 -17.34 54.49
N THR A 6 -24.19 -18.57 54.28
CA THR A 6 -23.52 -19.77 53.80
C THR A 6 -23.55 -19.93 52.28
N MET A 7 -22.58 -20.71 51.81
CA MET A 7 -22.42 -21.45 50.55
C MET A 7 -23.66 -21.66 49.67
N ASN A 8 -23.42 -21.69 48.35
CA ASN A 8 -24.04 -22.69 47.48
C ASN A 8 -23.00 -23.27 46.52
N ALA A 9 -22.97 -24.61 46.48
CA ALA A 9 -22.20 -25.44 45.58
C ALA A 9 -23.20 -26.16 44.66
N ASP A 10 -22.95 -26.14 43.34
CA ASP A 10 -23.49 -27.10 42.36
C ASP A 10 -22.65 -26.91 41.08
N SER A 11 -21.73 -27.78 40.66
CA SER A 11 -21.75 -29.21 40.31
C SER A 11 -22.40 -29.51 38.95
N ALA A 12 -21.65 -30.29 38.15
CA ALA A 12 -21.98 -30.98 36.90
C ALA A 12 -22.14 -30.12 35.61
N ARG A 13 -21.67 -30.52 34.42
CA ARG A 13 -20.87 -31.64 33.88
C ARG A 13 -20.50 -31.27 32.42
N PRO A 14 -19.46 -31.88 31.81
CA PRO A 14 -19.07 -31.64 30.42
C PRO A 14 -19.90 -32.48 29.44
N HIS A 15 -20.29 -31.89 28.31
CA HIS A 15 -20.78 -32.63 27.15
C HIS A 15 -19.68 -32.81 26.10
N SER A 16 -19.68 -34.03 25.59
CA SER A 16 -18.68 -34.71 24.80
C SER A 16 -19.20 -34.89 23.36
N LEU A 17 -18.24 -35.00 22.43
CA LEU A 17 -18.33 -35.58 21.08
C LEU A 17 -19.13 -34.84 20.00
N ASN A 18 -18.42 -34.44 18.94
CA ASN A 18 -18.78 -34.97 17.63
C ASN A 18 -17.57 -35.04 16.68
N ALA A 19 -17.16 -36.27 16.37
CA ALA A 19 -16.27 -36.60 15.27
C ALA A 19 -17.13 -37.15 14.13
N ARG A 20 -16.97 -36.62 12.91
CA ARG A 20 -17.36 -37.19 11.61
C ARG A 20 -16.63 -36.34 10.56
N SER A 21 -15.53 -36.81 9.98
CA SER A 21 -15.46 -37.69 8.80
C SER A 21 -16.27 -37.14 7.62
N LEU A 22 -15.59 -36.78 6.53
CA LEU A 22 -15.77 -37.41 5.22
C LEU A 22 -14.84 -36.80 4.16
N THR A 23 -14.56 -37.68 3.20
CA THR A 23 -13.59 -37.72 2.12
C THR A 23 -14.05 -37.00 0.85
N ARG A 24 -13.14 -36.96 -0.13
CA ARG A 24 -13.33 -36.82 -1.60
C ARG A 24 -13.47 -35.37 -2.09
N VAL A 25 -12.73 -34.92 -3.12
CA VAL A 25 -12.92 -35.16 -4.58
C VAL A 25 -11.67 -34.53 -5.25
N SER A 26 -10.81 -35.26 -5.96
CA SER A 26 -10.88 -35.69 -7.38
C SER A 26 -10.88 -34.55 -8.42
N GLY A 27 -9.91 -34.63 -9.34
CA GLY A 27 -9.93 -33.98 -10.66
C GLY A 27 -9.32 -32.58 -10.69
N SER A 28 -8.66 -32.12 -11.74
CA SER A 28 -8.26 -32.70 -13.02
C SER A 28 -7.21 -31.76 -13.60
N GLY A 29 -6.21 -32.32 -14.27
CA GLY A 29 -5.27 -31.53 -15.06
C GLY A 29 -5.99 -30.78 -16.18
N PHE A 30 -5.67 -29.51 -16.33
CA PHE A 30 -5.86 -28.78 -17.58
C PHE A 30 -4.62 -27.92 -17.83
N ALA A 31 -3.78 -28.43 -18.73
CA ALA A 31 -2.80 -27.63 -19.43
C ALA A 31 -3.56 -26.72 -20.40
N VAL A 32 -3.59 -25.41 -20.11
CA VAL A 32 -4.09 -24.41 -21.06
C VAL A 32 -2.91 -23.78 -21.80
N ARG A 33 -2.99 -23.99 -23.11
CA ARG A 33 -2.07 -23.63 -24.18
C ARG A 33 -2.04 -22.11 -24.38
N ARG A 34 -0.82 -21.59 -24.62
CA ARG A 34 -0.48 -20.18 -24.90
C ARG A 34 -1.34 -19.54 -26.01
N LYS A 35 -1.60 -18.25 -25.87
CA LYS A 35 -1.64 -17.28 -26.99
C LYS A 35 -0.92 -15.99 -26.57
N PRO A 36 0.17 -15.58 -27.25
CA PRO A 36 0.71 -14.23 -27.11
C PRO A 36 -0.16 -13.27 -27.93
N GLY A 37 -1.05 -12.56 -27.24
CA GLY A 37 -1.80 -11.45 -27.82
C GLY A 37 -0.98 -10.17 -27.72
N THR A 38 -0.22 -9.86 -28.77
CA THR A 38 0.28 -8.52 -29.02
C THR A 38 -0.91 -7.59 -29.21
N SER A 39 -1.18 -6.70 -28.26
CA SER A 39 -2.04 -5.53 -28.51
C SER A 39 -1.27 -4.27 -28.13
N LEU A 40 -0.65 -3.75 -29.18
CA LEU A 40 -0.03 -2.45 -29.30
C LEU A 40 -1.15 -1.40 -29.28
N MET A 41 -1.29 -0.61 -28.22
CA MET A 41 -1.97 0.67 -28.33
C MET A 41 -1.35 1.73 -27.42
N ARG A 42 -0.61 2.61 -28.08
CA ARG A 42 -0.09 3.89 -27.62
C ARG A 42 -1.25 4.76 -27.11
N MET A 43 -1.12 5.34 -25.92
CA MET A 43 -1.72 6.64 -25.64
C MET A 43 -0.70 7.53 -24.95
N THR A 44 0.02 8.26 -25.80
CA THR A 44 0.81 9.44 -25.46
C THR A 44 -0.13 10.54 -24.98
N ASN A 45 -0.16 10.82 -23.68
CA ASN A 45 -0.87 11.99 -23.18
C ASN A 45 0.07 13.20 -23.25
N LYS A 46 -0.03 13.92 -24.36
CA LYS A 46 0.66 15.19 -24.61
C LYS A 46 -0.15 16.30 -23.96
N ILE A 47 0.26 16.77 -22.79
CA ILE A 47 -0.25 18.04 -22.25
C ILE A 47 0.75 19.12 -22.60
N LEU A 48 0.45 19.79 -23.72
CA LEU A 48 1.02 21.09 -24.10
C LEU A 48 0.23 22.15 -23.32
N ILE A 49 0.88 22.89 -22.43
CA ILE A 49 0.41 24.23 -22.05
C ILE A 49 1.53 25.20 -22.37
N ALA A 50 1.37 25.83 -23.52
CA ALA A 50 2.15 26.96 -23.97
C ALA A 50 1.72 28.20 -23.19
N ILE A 51 2.63 28.79 -22.42
CA ILE A 51 2.52 30.18 -21.99
C ILE A 51 3.67 30.93 -22.64
N CYS A 52 3.33 31.59 -23.73
CA CYS A 52 4.16 32.52 -24.47
C CYS A 52 3.63 33.92 -24.16
N LEU A 53 4.53 34.88 -23.87
CA LEU A 53 4.49 36.32 -24.22
C LEU A 53 5.58 37.06 -23.39
N LEU A 54 6.73 37.34 -24.01
CA LEU A 54 7.27 38.67 -24.39
C LEU A 54 7.85 39.47 -23.21
N THR A 55 9.11 39.95 -23.23
CA THR A 55 9.69 40.90 -24.21
C THR A 55 11.22 40.87 -24.35
N LEU A 56 11.68 41.20 -25.55
CA LEU A 56 13.06 41.43 -26.03
C LEU A 56 13.80 42.58 -25.33
N ALA A 57 15.12 42.41 -25.16
CA ALA A 57 16.12 43.45 -25.49
C ALA A 57 17.46 42.78 -25.90
N PRO A 58 18.12 43.18 -27.01
CA PRO A 58 19.45 42.72 -27.37
C PRO A 58 20.51 43.78 -26.96
N SER A 59 21.62 43.37 -26.33
CA SER A 59 22.85 44.17 -26.41
C SER A 59 24.09 43.36 -26.09
N ALA A 60 24.90 43.19 -27.14
CA ALA A 60 26.36 43.09 -27.20
C ALA A 60 27.13 42.13 -26.25
N ALA A 61 27.83 41.19 -26.90
CA ALA A 61 28.83 40.27 -26.36
C ALA A 61 29.99 40.97 -25.63
N PRO A 62 30.77 40.23 -24.81
CA PRO A 62 31.94 39.58 -25.39
C PRO A 62 32.13 38.11 -25.00
N ALA A 63 32.76 37.39 -25.93
CA ALA A 63 33.24 36.03 -25.79
C ALA A 63 34.17 35.88 -24.59
N SER A 64 33.91 34.89 -23.74
CA SER A 64 34.94 34.14 -23.00
C SER A 64 34.32 32.97 -22.26
N ARG A 65 35.11 31.88 -22.22
CA ARG A 65 35.08 30.81 -21.24
C ARG A 65 34.05 29.70 -21.50
N MET A 66 34.54 28.74 -22.28
CA MET A 66 34.09 27.37 -22.34
C MET A 66 34.34 26.71 -20.97
N GLU A 67 33.40 26.87 -20.05
CA GLU A 67 33.29 26.00 -18.89
C GLU A 67 32.38 24.85 -19.32
N ASP A 68 33.03 23.73 -19.63
CA ASP A 68 32.45 22.40 -19.71
C ASP A 68 31.83 22.06 -18.34
N SER A 69 30.70 22.71 -18.07
CA SER A 69 29.83 22.38 -16.96
C SER A 69 29.10 21.14 -17.41
N GLY A 70 29.70 19.99 -17.10
CA GLY A 70 29.01 18.72 -17.09
C GLY A 70 27.77 18.89 -16.22
N GLU A 71 26.65 19.20 -16.86
CA GLU A 71 25.31 19.15 -16.30
C GLU A 71 25.06 17.68 -15.99
N ARG A 72 25.63 17.23 -14.87
CA ARG A 72 25.07 16.13 -14.10
C ARG A 72 23.69 16.64 -13.72
N THR A 73 22.73 16.39 -14.60
CA THR A 73 21.39 16.04 -14.18
C THR A 73 21.57 14.78 -13.33
N ASP A 74 21.98 14.99 -12.08
CA ASP A 74 21.66 14.11 -10.98
C ASP A 74 20.15 14.04 -11.07
N SER A 75 19.68 13.00 -11.76
CA SER A 75 18.28 12.73 -12.02
C SER A 75 17.64 12.77 -10.66
N MET A 76 17.04 13.92 -10.34
CA MET A 76 16.54 14.26 -9.02
C MET A 76 15.49 13.22 -8.73
N VAL A 77 15.89 12.15 -8.03
CA VAL A 77 15.08 10.95 -7.87
C VAL A 77 13.87 11.41 -7.10
N GLU A 78 12.74 11.52 -7.79
CA GLU A 78 11.50 12.00 -7.22
C GLU A 78 11.11 11.03 -6.11
N LYS A 79 11.16 11.53 -4.87
CA LYS A 79 10.91 10.73 -3.67
C LYS A 79 9.42 10.51 -3.57
N LYS A 80 9.00 9.26 -3.64
CA LYS A 80 7.57 8.92 -3.62
C LYS A 80 7.30 7.61 -2.91
N ILE A 81 6.03 7.42 -2.57
CA ILE A 81 5.51 6.14 -2.10
C ILE A 81 4.56 5.62 -3.17
N ARG A 82 4.82 4.42 -3.68
CA ARG A 82 3.86 3.74 -4.55
C ARG A 82 2.85 2.98 -3.69
N VAL A 83 1.57 3.23 -3.90
CA VAL A 83 0.49 2.49 -3.25
C VAL A 83 -0.08 1.48 -4.23
N LEU A 84 -0.12 0.21 -3.83
CA LEU A 84 -0.75 -0.88 -4.55
C LEU A 84 -2.02 -1.32 -3.82
N VAL A 85 -3.08 -1.54 -4.59
CA VAL A 85 -4.36 -2.07 -4.14
C VAL A 85 -4.35 -3.56 -4.39
N LEU A 86 -4.16 -4.36 -3.34
CA LEU A 86 -3.95 -5.79 -3.48
C LEU A 86 -5.29 -6.52 -3.67
N VAL A 87 -5.72 -6.64 -4.92
CA VAL A 87 -6.97 -7.30 -5.34
C VAL A 87 -6.57 -8.36 -6.34
N ASN A 88 -6.24 -9.56 -5.85
CA ASN A 88 -5.78 -10.64 -6.73
C ASN A 88 -6.95 -11.13 -7.62
N ALA A 89 -7.09 -10.53 -8.81
CA ALA A 89 -8.20 -10.73 -9.74
C ALA A 89 -7.77 -11.20 -11.14
N GLY A 90 -6.49 -11.56 -11.32
CA GLY A 90 -5.92 -11.97 -12.61
C GLY A 90 -5.41 -10.82 -13.49
N GLU A 91 -5.61 -9.58 -13.05
CA GLU A 91 -5.05 -8.36 -13.63
C GLU A 91 -3.93 -7.79 -12.73
N PRO A 92 -3.07 -6.89 -13.23
CA PRO A 92 -2.13 -6.15 -12.39
C PRO A 92 -2.86 -5.37 -11.28
N ASP A 93 -2.30 -5.40 -10.07
CA ASP A 93 -2.85 -4.64 -8.93
C ASP A 93 -2.87 -3.13 -9.28
N PRO A 94 -4.01 -2.44 -9.18
CA PRO A 94 -4.08 -1.01 -9.46
C PRO A 94 -3.21 -0.25 -8.45
N SER A 95 -2.59 0.83 -8.91
CA SER A 95 -1.65 1.60 -8.10
C SER A 95 -1.70 3.09 -8.39
N TRP A 96 -1.31 3.89 -7.41
CA TRP A 96 -1.03 5.32 -7.58
C TRP A 96 0.22 5.70 -6.78
N GLU A 97 0.69 6.93 -6.95
CA GLU A 97 1.89 7.46 -6.30
C GLU A 97 1.52 8.60 -5.36
N ILE A 98 2.17 8.64 -4.21
CA ILE A 98 2.10 9.74 -3.25
C ILE A 98 3.47 10.43 -3.25
N SER A 99 3.50 11.66 -3.78
CA SER A 99 4.67 12.54 -3.76
C SER A 99 4.39 13.90 -3.10
N ASP A 100 3.11 14.24 -2.88
CA ASP A 100 2.72 15.47 -2.18
C ASP A 100 3.20 15.46 -0.71
N ASP A 101 3.82 16.56 -0.27
CA ASP A 101 4.37 16.67 1.09
C ASP A 101 3.30 16.57 2.18
N GLY A 102 2.08 17.05 1.91
CA GLY A 102 0.94 16.97 2.82
C GLY A 102 0.50 15.53 3.03
N ASP A 103 0.31 14.79 1.94
CA ASP A 103 -0.04 13.37 1.97
C ASP A 103 1.08 12.53 2.58
N LEU A 104 2.35 12.77 2.23
CA LEU A 104 3.50 12.10 2.84
C LEU A 104 3.58 12.36 4.36
N SER A 105 3.31 13.59 4.79
CA SER A 105 3.25 13.96 6.21
C SER A 105 2.11 13.23 6.93
N TYR A 106 0.94 13.11 6.28
CA TYR A 106 -0.18 12.36 6.83
C TYR A 106 0.16 10.87 7.02
N VAL A 107 0.74 10.23 6.01
CA VAL A 107 1.14 8.82 6.12
C VAL A 107 2.17 8.64 7.24
N ARG A 108 3.20 9.49 7.33
CA ARG A 108 4.20 9.43 8.42
C ARG A 108 3.56 9.58 9.80
N LYS A 109 2.68 10.57 9.98
CA LYS A 109 1.96 10.78 11.25
C LYS A 109 1.11 9.56 11.62
N SER A 110 0.47 8.95 10.62
CA SER A 110 -0.35 7.76 10.81
C SER A 110 0.46 6.56 11.30
N LEU A 111 1.76 6.48 11.00
CA LEU A 111 2.64 5.38 11.40
C LEU A 111 3.36 5.60 12.75
N ASN A 112 3.21 6.76 13.38
CA ASN A 112 3.84 7.04 14.66
C ASN A 112 3.03 6.49 15.84
N ASN A 113 3.70 6.13 16.94
CA ASN A 113 3.07 5.77 18.22
C ASN A 113 1.97 4.68 18.13
N LEU A 114 2.09 3.77 17.18
CA LEU A 114 1.10 2.71 16.99
C LEU A 114 1.18 1.66 18.09
N ARG A 115 0.03 1.13 18.50
CA ARG A 115 -0.02 0.00 19.44
C ARG A 115 0.28 -1.30 18.71
N SER A 116 1.10 -2.16 19.33
CA SER A 116 1.36 -3.50 18.82
C SER A 116 0.06 -4.30 18.64
N ALA A 117 -0.02 -5.04 17.55
CA ALA A 117 -1.12 -5.94 17.25
C ALA A 117 -0.61 -7.36 17.01
N ARG A 118 -1.53 -8.33 17.06
CA ARG A 118 -1.26 -9.68 16.58
C ARG A 118 -1.28 -9.70 15.06
N GLU A 119 -0.50 -10.60 14.47
CA GLU A 119 -0.56 -10.86 13.04
C GLU A 119 -1.97 -11.33 12.64
N PRO A 120 -2.59 -10.74 11.61
CA PRO A 120 -3.87 -11.18 11.11
C PRO A 120 -3.69 -12.35 10.14
N VAL A 121 -4.76 -13.10 9.89
CA VAL A 121 -4.77 -14.08 8.81
C VAL A 121 -4.87 -13.35 7.48
N TRP A 122 -3.76 -13.32 6.73
CA TRP A 122 -3.68 -12.70 5.41
C TRP A 122 -4.32 -13.63 4.36
N PRO A 123 -5.34 -13.19 3.60
CA PRO A 123 -5.91 -14.01 2.56
C PRO A 123 -4.93 -14.20 1.40
N SER A 124 -4.94 -15.38 0.78
CA SER A 124 -4.13 -15.68 -0.42
C SER A 124 -4.79 -15.20 -1.71
N LEU A 125 -6.11 -15.04 -1.71
CA LEU A 125 -6.94 -14.64 -2.86
C LEU A 125 -7.89 -13.50 -2.50
N GLY A 126 -8.26 -12.70 -3.49
CA GLY A 126 -9.16 -11.56 -3.33
C GLY A 126 -8.50 -10.32 -2.72
N TRP A 127 -9.29 -9.54 -1.98
CA TRP A 127 -8.89 -8.29 -1.32
C TRP A 127 -7.94 -8.56 -0.15
N ARG A 128 -6.73 -7.97 -0.21
CA ARG A 128 -5.65 -8.10 0.78
C ARG A 128 -5.19 -6.74 1.34
N GLY A 129 -5.98 -5.69 1.10
CA GLY A 129 -5.70 -4.35 1.57
C GLY A 129 -4.75 -3.55 0.66
N PHE A 130 -4.04 -2.61 1.26
CA PHE A 130 -3.14 -1.71 0.56
C PHE A 130 -1.69 -2.05 0.89
N GLN A 131 -0.78 -1.91 -0.08
CA GLN A 131 0.65 -1.97 0.13
C GLN A 131 1.31 -0.68 -0.33
N LEU A 132 1.99 -0.01 0.59
CA LEU A 132 2.82 1.16 0.35
C LEU A 132 4.26 0.68 0.20
N VAL A 133 4.91 1.05 -0.90
CA VAL A 133 6.31 0.73 -1.21
C VAL A 133 7.10 2.02 -1.24
N ASN A 134 8.20 2.06 -0.47
CA ASN A 134 9.07 3.24 -0.43
C ASN A 134 9.93 3.33 -1.68
N GLU A 135 9.84 4.43 -2.42
CA GLU A 135 10.67 4.74 -3.58
C GLU A 135 11.53 5.99 -3.33
N GLY A 136 12.23 6.02 -2.19
CA GLY A 136 13.25 7.04 -1.87
C GLY A 136 12.83 8.09 -0.83
N VAL A 137 11.71 7.88 -0.13
CA VAL A 137 11.30 8.74 0.99
C VAL A 137 12.12 8.40 2.24
N SER A 138 12.96 9.35 2.65
CA SER A 138 13.79 9.20 3.86
C SER A 138 12.94 9.05 5.13
N GLY A 139 13.41 8.19 6.04
CA GLY A 139 12.74 7.89 7.32
C GLY A 139 11.43 7.11 7.18
N PHE A 140 11.13 6.59 5.99
CA PHE A 140 9.97 5.73 5.74
C PHE A 140 10.43 4.27 5.62
N PRO A 141 9.71 3.30 6.22
CA PRO A 141 10.05 1.88 6.12
C PRO A 141 9.97 1.38 4.67
N ASP A 142 10.70 0.31 4.34
CA ASP A 142 10.75 -0.24 2.98
C ASP A 142 9.35 -0.55 2.42
N ALA A 143 8.49 -1.15 3.24
CA ALA A 143 7.11 -1.40 2.87
C ALA A 143 6.15 -1.37 4.06
N VAL A 144 4.93 -0.89 3.81
CA VAL A 144 3.83 -0.94 4.77
C VAL A 144 2.64 -1.61 4.11
N GLN A 145 2.01 -2.57 4.78
CA GLN A 145 0.74 -3.13 4.32
C GLN A 145 -0.36 -2.87 5.35
N VAL A 146 -1.52 -2.44 4.88
CA VAL A 146 -2.66 -2.10 5.72
C VAL A 146 -3.85 -2.97 5.34
N PHE A 147 -4.44 -3.67 6.30
CA PHE A 147 -5.58 -4.55 6.09
C PHE A 147 -6.36 -4.80 7.37
N LYS A 148 -7.68 -4.59 7.33
CA LYS A 148 -8.63 -4.89 8.42
C LYS A 148 -8.20 -4.33 9.78
N GLY A 149 -7.78 -3.07 9.80
CA GLY A 149 -7.34 -2.35 10.99
C GLY A 149 -5.96 -2.77 11.51
N VAL A 150 -5.16 -3.48 10.71
CA VAL A 150 -3.80 -3.88 11.05
C VAL A 150 -2.81 -3.34 10.03
N ILE A 151 -1.72 -2.77 10.55
CA ILE A 151 -0.58 -2.25 9.80
C ILE A 151 0.59 -3.20 10.01
N ARG A 152 1.09 -3.77 8.92
CA ARG A 152 2.34 -4.52 8.85
C ARG A 152 3.44 -3.63 8.32
N ILE A 153 4.48 -3.40 9.10
CA ILE A 153 5.66 -2.63 8.70
C ILE A 153 6.80 -3.60 8.43
N ARG A 154 7.43 -3.46 7.25
CA ARG A 154 8.66 -4.16 6.85
C ARG A 154 9.77 -3.14 6.69
N ASP A 155 10.86 -3.37 7.42
CA ASP A 155 12.06 -2.54 7.43
C ASP A 155 13.28 -3.48 7.45
N GLY A 156 13.89 -3.68 6.27
CA GLY A 156 14.84 -4.74 6.02
C GLY A 156 14.28 -6.14 6.34
N ALA A 157 14.98 -6.88 7.20
CA ALA A 157 14.57 -8.20 7.64
C ALA A 157 13.50 -8.19 8.76
N LYS A 158 13.20 -7.02 9.33
CA LYS A 158 12.28 -6.90 10.45
C LYS A 158 10.84 -6.72 9.95
N THR A 159 9.94 -7.54 10.46
CA THR A 159 8.49 -7.37 10.28
C THR A 159 7.86 -7.08 11.63
N SER A 160 6.95 -6.11 11.69
CA SER A 160 6.21 -5.76 12.91
C SER A 160 4.75 -5.45 12.59
N TYR A 161 3.86 -5.73 13.55
CA TYR A 161 2.42 -5.63 13.39
C TYR A 161 1.83 -4.66 14.41
N PHE A 162 0.98 -3.77 13.92
CA PHE A 162 0.40 -2.70 14.72
C PHE A 162 -1.08 -2.52 14.39
N ARG A 163 -1.85 -1.97 15.33
CA ARG A 163 -3.23 -1.57 15.08
C ARG A 163 -3.25 -0.26 14.28
N ASP A 164 -4.14 -0.15 13.31
CA ASP A 164 -4.43 1.13 12.65
C ASP A 164 -5.27 2.02 13.57
N ASP A 165 -4.59 2.71 14.49
CA ASP A 165 -5.23 3.62 15.44
C ASP A 165 -5.53 5.00 14.84
N HIS A 166 -4.92 5.33 13.71
CA HIS A 166 -4.99 6.66 13.09
C HIS A 166 -5.86 6.71 11.83
N GLY A 167 -6.42 5.57 11.40
CA GLY A 167 -7.36 5.49 10.28
C GLY A 167 -6.66 5.58 8.92
N LEU A 168 -5.42 5.10 8.82
CA LEU A 168 -4.66 5.05 7.57
C LEU A 168 -5.40 4.23 6.51
N GLU A 169 -6.01 3.10 6.88
CA GLU A 169 -6.77 2.24 5.94
C GLU A 169 -7.91 3.03 5.29
N LYS A 170 -8.73 3.70 6.12
CA LYS A 170 -9.87 4.49 5.65
C LYS A 170 -9.42 5.67 4.79
N TRP A 171 -8.28 6.28 5.10
CA TRP A 171 -7.72 7.34 4.27
C TRP A 171 -7.27 6.80 2.90
N LEU A 172 -6.62 5.63 2.86
CA LEU A 172 -6.22 4.96 1.61
C LEU A 172 -7.43 4.57 0.74
N GLU A 173 -8.53 4.12 1.36
CA GLU A 173 -9.79 3.87 0.64
C GLU A 173 -10.34 5.13 -0.03
N GLN A 174 -10.25 6.28 0.64
CA GLN A 174 -10.68 7.55 0.06
C GLN A 174 -9.77 8.00 -1.08
N GLN A 175 -8.45 7.81 -0.94
CA GLN A 175 -7.50 8.11 -2.01
C GLN A 175 -7.73 7.20 -3.23
N ALA A 176 -7.94 5.90 -3.01
CA ALA A 176 -8.27 4.95 -4.08
C ALA A 176 -9.50 5.44 -4.89
N LYS A 177 -10.56 5.89 -4.21
CA LYS A 177 -11.75 6.45 -4.85
C LYS A 177 -11.46 7.70 -5.68
N LYS A 178 -10.60 8.61 -5.20
CA LYS A 178 -10.18 9.80 -5.97
C LYS A 178 -9.43 9.42 -7.24
N HIS A 179 -8.70 8.31 -7.21
CA HIS A 179 -8.00 7.74 -8.37
C HIS A 179 -8.88 6.82 -9.24
N GLY A 180 -10.20 6.75 -8.99
CA GLY A 180 -11.12 5.92 -9.75
C GLY A 180 -11.02 4.42 -9.45
N ILE A 181 -10.34 4.05 -8.36
CA ILE A 181 -10.17 2.67 -7.92
C ILE A 181 -11.25 2.35 -6.88
N SER A 182 -12.11 1.38 -7.19
CA SER A 182 -13.09 0.86 -6.24
C SER A 182 -12.48 -0.25 -5.40
N VAL A 183 -12.46 -0.05 -4.09
CA VAL A 183 -12.09 -1.06 -3.08
C VAL A 183 -13.37 -1.55 -2.41
N GLY A 184 -13.46 -2.87 -2.22
CA GLY A 184 -14.69 -3.59 -1.87
C GLY A 184 -15.31 -3.21 -0.54
#